data_AF-A0A9N9NTH9-F1
#
_entry.id   AF-A0A9N9NTH9-F1
#
_cell.length_a   1.000
_cell.length_b   1.000
_cell.length_c   1.000
_cell.angle_alpha   90.00
_cell.angle_beta   90.00
_cell.angle_gamma   90.00
#
_symmetry.space_group_name_H-M   'P 1'
#
loop_
_entity.id
_entity.type
_entity.pdbx_description
1 polymer ?
#
loop_
_entity_poly.entity_id
_entity_poly.type
_entity_poly.pdbx_seq_one_letter_code
_entity_poly.pdbx_strand_id
1 'polypeptide(L)'
;ITISSSTDFCHNKTEISGTGNSINTVFASNSEIQSWISARGYNPKTFNCKPPHARFFVIKSCTGDDIHKSIKYDIWASTEVGNHRLDKAFRDNADKGPIYLFFSIIASGYFCGMAEMLTPVDYTTSATVWAQDKWKGIIKVKWIFVKDIPNNHLSHIKLVNNENKPVTYSRDTQELYPEPGHEMLKKFYDYSSRSSIFDKFEFYEKREIEMRKDRIALLRPANPGVEITNY
;
A
#
# COMPACT_ATOMS: atom_id res chain seq x y z
N ILE A 1 -37.40 -38.14 15.39
CA ILE A 1 -36.96 -38.67 14.08
C ILE A 1 -35.81 -37.78 13.64
N THR A 2 -34.68 -38.43 13.44
CA THR A 2 -33.34 -37.89 13.20
C THR A 2 -33.04 -37.89 11.69
N ILE A 3 -31.90 -37.25 11.32
CA ILE A 3 -31.08 -37.40 10.10
C ILE A 3 -31.48 -36.40 8.98
N SER A 4 -30.61 -35.63 8.31
CA SER A 4 -29.15 -35.62 7.97
C SER A 4 -28.77 -34.14 7.67
N SER A 5 -27.60 -33.55 7.92
CA SER A 5 -26.16 -33.86 7.72
C SER A 5 -25.66 -33.89 6.27
N SER A 6 -24.55 -33.17 6.06
CA SER A 6 -23.65 -33.12 4.88
C SER A 6 -24.05 -32.08 3.82
N THR A 7 -23.15 -31.28 3.23
CA THR A 7 -21.70 -31.45 3.02
C THR A 7 -20.96 -30.11 2.98
N ASP A 8 -19.76 -30.14 3.54
CA ASP A 8 -18.65 -29.22 3.33
C ASP A 8 -18.39 -28.89 1.85
N PHE A 9 -18.17 -27.61 1.55
CA PHE A 9 -17.37 -27.21 0.40
C PHE A 9 -16.17 -26.43 0.90
N CYS A 10 -15.12 -27.19 1.22
CA CYS A 10 -13.78 -26.70 1.48
C CYS A 10 -13.29 -25.96 0.22
N HIS A 11 -13.41 -24.63 0.20
CA HIS A 11 -12.68 -23.81 -0.76
C HIS A 11 -11.25 -23.69 -0.25
N ASN A 12 -10.37 -24.49 -0.85
CA ASN A 12 -8.93 -24.34 -0.75
C ASN A 12 -8.57 -22.87 -1.01
N LYS A 13 -8.24 -22.13 0.06
CA LYS A 13 -7.60 -20.82 -0.05
C LYS A 13 -6.21 -21.07 -0.60
N THR A 14 -5.98 -20.71 -1.86
CA THR A 14 -4.62 -20.63 -2.38
C THR A 14 -3.95 -19.44 -1.72
N GLU A 15 -3.14 -19.70 -0.69
CA GLU A 15 -2.11 -18.77 -0.26
C GLU A 15 -1.13 -18.62 -1.43
N ILE A 16 -1.24 -17.52 -2.16
CA ILE A 16 -0.23 -17.20 -3.17
C ILE A 16 1.03 -16.77 -2.41
N SER A 17 1.93 -17.74 -2.28
CA SER A 17 3.35 -17.54 -2.50
C SER A 17 3.53 -16.90 -3.89
N GLY A 18 3.50 -15.56 -3.92
CA GLY A 18 3.74 -14.73 -5.09
C GLY A 18 4.88 -15.26 -5.96
N THR A 19 4.54 -15.59 -7.20
CA THR A 19 5.49 -15.91 -8.25
C THR A 19 6.37 -14.68 -8.51
N GLY A 20 7.64 -14.79 -8.12
CA GLY A 20 8.71 -13.83 -8.39
C GLY A 20 9.39 -13.26 -7.14
N ASN A 21 10.28 -14.05 -6.50
CA ASN A 21 11.42 -13.71 -5.63
C ASN A 21 11.35 -12.61 -4.52
N SER A 22 10.30 -11.79 -4.39
CA SER A 22 10.34 -10.55 -3.58
C SER A 22 9.56 -10.60 -2.25
N ILE A 23 8.74 -11.63 -2.03
CA ILE A 23 7.89 -11.73 -0.82
C ILE A 23 8.64 -12.13 0.44
N ASN A 24 9.86 -12.66 0.31
CA ASN A 24 10.70 -13.13 1.42
C ASN A 24 12.00 -12.35 1.56
N THR A 25 12.13 -11.18 0.93
CA THR A 25 13.33 -10.36 1.10
C THR A 25 13.40 -9.84 2.52
N VAL A 26 14.17 -10.55 3.35
CA VAL A 26 14.61 -10.09 4.66
C VAL A 26 15.95 -9.42 4.42
N PHE A 27 16.06 -8.14 4.73
CA PHE A 27 17.33 -7.45 4.63
C PHE A 27 18.21 -7.84 5.83
N ALA A 28 19.43 -8.32 5.58
CA ALA A 28 20.37 -8.71 6.61
C ALA A 28 21.11 -7.51 7.23
N SER A 29 21.14 -6.37 6.52
CA SER A 29 21.83 -5.17 6.98
C SER A 29 21.26 -3.87 6.38
N ASN A 30 21.64 -2.72 6.96
CA ASN A 30 21.31 -1.42 6.39
C ASN A 30 21.99 -1.20 5.02
N SER A 31 23.18 -1.75 4.78
CA SER A 31 23.83 -1.62 3.46
C SER A 31 23.04 -2.32 2.34
N GLU A 32 22.42 -3.47 2.64
CA GLU A 32 21.53 -4.15 1.71
C GLU A 32 20.27 -3.33 1.41
N ILE A 33 19.69 -2.69 2.44
CA ILE A 33 18.56 -1.76 2.28
C ILE A 33 18.97 -0.61 1.33
N GLN A 34 20.12 0.03 1.56
CA GLN A 34 20.58 1.14 0.71
C GLN A 34 20.83 0.70 -0.75
N SER A 35 21.43 -0.47 -0.95
CA SER A 35 21.65 -1.04 -2.28
C SER A 35 20.32 -1.34 -2.98
N TRP A 36 19.36 -1.92 -2.25
CA TRP A 36 18.02 -2.20 -2.77
C TRP A 36 17.27 -0.92 -3.15
N ILE A 37 17.29 0.11 -2.29
CA ILE A 37 16.68 1.41 -2.60
C ILE A 37 17.30 2.02 -3.86
N SER A 38 18.64 2.01 -3.95
CA SER A 38 19.37 2.61 -5.07
C SER A 38 19.06 1.94 -6.41
N ALA A 39 18.82 0.63 -6.41
CA ALA A 39 18.51 -0.14 -7.60
C ALA A 39 17.09 0.13 -8.17
N ARG A 40 16.19 0.74 -7.38
CA ARG A 40 14.77 0.88 -7.73
C ARG A 40 14.44 2.13 -8.55
N GLY A 41 15.37 3.08 -8.64
CA GLY A 41 15.21 4.27 -9.47
C GLY A 41 14.11 5.22 -9.00
N TYR A 42 13.82 5.28 -7.70
CA TYR A 42 12.88 6.24 -7.12
C TYR A 42 13.35 7.69 -7.35
N ASN A 43 12.39 8.62 -7.30
CA ASN A 43 12.62 10.05 -7.43
C ASN A 43 13.35 10.42 -8.74
N PRO A 44 12.80 10.03 -9.92
CA PRO A 44 13.47 10.20 -11.19
C PRO A 44 13.74 11.68 -11.50
N LYS A 45 14.90 11.96 -12.12
CA LYS A 45 15.30 13.32 -12.54
C LYS A 45 14.46 13.88 -13.68
N THR A 46 13.71 13.03 -14.39
CA THR A 46 12.78 13.42 -15.45
C THR A 46 11.47 12.70 -15.22
N PHE A 47 10.35 13.40 -15.36
CA PHE A 47 9.03 12.82 -15.18
C PHE A 47 7.99 13.60 -15.99
N ASN A 48 7.06 12.91 -16.65
CA ASN A 48 5.97 13.58 -17.35
C ASN A 48 4.89 14.00 -16.35
N CYS A 49 4.83 15.28 -16.01
CA CYS A 49 3.83 15.84 -15.09
C CYS A 49 2.47 16.14 -15.75
N LYS A 50 2.33 15.92 -17.07
CA LYS A 50 1.07 16.11 -17.81
C LYS A 50 0.75 14.90 -18.71
N PRO A 51 0.67 13.68 -18.15
CA PRO A 51 0.26 12.53 -18.93
C PRO A 51 -1.22 12.69 -19.36
N PRO A 52 -1.53 12.40 -20.63
CA PRO A 52 -2.91 12.47 -21.12
C PRO A 52 -3.77 11.42 -20.41
N HIS A 53 -5.05 11.75 -20.20
CA HIS A 53 -6.06 10.85 -19.60
C HIS A 53 -5.67 10.24 -18.25
N ALA A 54 -4.74 10.86 -17.53
CA ALA A 54 -4.36 10.38 -16.21
C ALA A 54 -5.47 10.64 -15.18
N ARG A 55 -5.64 9.70 -14.26
CA ARG A 55 -6.54 9.84 -13.10
C ARG A 55 -5.73 9.81 -11.81
N PHE A 56 -6.30 10.40 -10.76
CA PHE A 56 -5.54 10.77 -9.58
C PHE A 56 -6.36 10.50 -8.32
N PHE A 57 -5.75 9.85 -7.34
CA PHE A 57 -6.40 9.57 -6.06
C PHE A 57 -5.48 9.88 -4.89
N VAL A 58 -6.03 10.44 -3.81
CA VAL A 58 -5.35 10.45 -2.51
C VAL A 58 -5.54 9.10 -1.83
N ILE A 59 -4.46 8.53 -1.30
CA ILE A 59 -4.47 7.35 -0.46
C ILE A 59 -4.06 7.72 0.97
N LYS A 60 -4.87 7.31 1.94
CA LYS A 60 -4.64 7.58 3.36
C LYS A 60 -4.30 6.30 4.10
N SER A 61 -3.03 6.16 4.47
CA SER A 61 -2.58 5.04 5.31
C SER A 61 -2.78 5.35 6.79
N CYS A 62 -3.24 4.37 7.56
CA CYS A 62 -3.29 4.48 9.02
C CYS A 62 -1.91 4.39 9.68
N THR A 63 -0.94 3.72 9.02
CA THR A 63 0.37 3.43 9.62
C THR A 63 1.52 3.62 8.63
N GLY A 64 2.72 3.87 9.16
CA GLY A 64 3.94 3.85 8.36
C GLY A 64 4.33 2.44 7.92
N ASP A 65 3.94 1.39 8.67
CA ASP A 65 4.22 0.00 8.32
C ASP A 65 3.56 -0.41 7.01
N ASP A 66 2.31 0.02 6.79
CA ASP A 66 1.62 -0.29 5.54
C ASP A 66 2.29 0.41 4.35
N ILE A 67 2.83 1.61 4.54
CA ILE A 67 3.63 2.31 3.51
C ILE A 67 4.93 1.57 3.24
N HIS A 68 5.68 1.19 4.30
CA HIS A 68 6.91 0.42 4.19
C HIS A 68 6.68 -0.87 3.38
N LYS A 69 5.65 -1.64 3.73
CA LYS A 69 5.32 -2.91 3.08
C LYS A 69 4.83 -2.69 1.64
N SER A 70 4.09 -1.62 1.40
CA SER A 70 3.68 -1.26 0.04
C SER A 70 4.88 -0.99 -0.86
N ILE A 71 5.88 -0.26 -0.35
CA ILE A 71 7.12 0.03 -1.07
C ILE A 71 7.94 -1.24 -1.29
N LYS A 72 8.02 -2.10 -0.27
CA LYS A 72 8.81 -3.32 -0.29
C LYS A 72 8.23 -4.38 -1.24
N TYR A 73 6.91 -4.53 -1.27
CA TYR A 73 6.23 -5.60 -2.00
C TYR A 73 5.47 -5.14 -3.25
N ASP A 74 5.50 -3.85 -3.59
CA ASP A 74 4.81 -3.27 -4.75
C ASP A 74 3.31 -3.57 -4.79
N ILE A 75 2.68 -3.54 -3.62
CA ILE A 75 1.26 -3.79 -3.48
C ILE A 75 0.58 -2.72 -2.62
N TRP A 76 -0.72 -2.58 -2.79
CA TRP A 76 -1.58 -1.79 -1.93
C TRP A 76 -2.94 -2.48 -1.73
N ALA A 77 -3.58 -2.17 -0.61
CA ALA A 77 -4.96 -2.50 -0.34
C ALA A 77 -5.61 -1.32 0.39
N SER A 78 -6.81 -0.91 -0.04
CA SER A 78 -7.63 0.09 0.66
C SER A 78 -8.78 -0.61 1.41
N THR A 79 -9.71 0.18 1.94
CA THR A 79 -11.03 -0.29 2.40
C THR A 79 -11.82 -0.96 1.27
N GLU A 80 -12.82 -1.75 1.58
CA GLU A 80 -13.69 -2.36 0.56
C GLU A 80 -14.30 -1.32 -0.40
N VAL A 81 -14.83 -0.23 0.16
CA VAL A 81 -15.37 0.90 -0.61
C VAL A 81 -14.26 1.56 -1.46
N GLY A 82 -13.08 1.76 -0.88
CA GLY A 82 -11.94 2.34 -1.59
C GLY A 82 -11.44 1.45 -2.73
N ASN A 83 -11.31 0.15 -2.49
CA ASN A 83 -10.96 -0.84 -3.50
C ASN A 83 -11.97 -0.85 -4.64
N HIS A 84 -13.28 -0.83 -4.35
CA HIS A 84 -14.30 -0.75 -5.40
C HIS A 84 -14.16 0.52 -6.27
N ARG A 85 -13.86 1.67 -5.65
CA ARG A 85 -13.61 2.92 -6.39
C ARG A 85 -12.38 2.83 -7.27
N LEU A 86 -11.27 2.32 -6.74
CA LEU A 86 -10.01 2.17 -7.48
C LEU A 86 -10.14 1.14 -8.60
N ASP A 87 -10.80 0.01 -8.35
CA ASP A 87 -11.04 -1.03 -9.37
C ASP A 87 -11.91 -0.50 -10.52
N LYS A 88 -13.02 0.18 -10.18
CA LYS A 88 -13.86 0.84 -11.19
C LYS A 88 -13.03 1.85 -11.98
N ALA A 89 -12.24 2.68 -11.30
CA ALA A 89 -11.43 3.69 -11.96
C ALA A 89 -10.40 3.08 -12.93
N PHE A 90 -9.74 2.00 -12.52
CA PHE A 90 -8.78 1.26 -13.35
C PHE A 90 -9.44 0.68 -14.58
N ARG A 91 -10.59 0.00 -14.42
CA ARG A 91 -11.32 -0.59 -15.55
C ARG A 91 -11.84 0.46 -16.53
N ASP A 92 -12.36 1.59 -16.03
CA ASP A 92 -12.85 2.68 -16.88
C ASP A 92 -11.73 3.42 -17.64
N ASN A 93 -10.52 3.43 -17.06
CA ASN A 93 -9.34 4.10 -17.60
C ASN A 93 -8.38 3.15 -18.32
N ALA A 94 -8.73 1.87 -18.44
CA ALA A 94 -7.96 0.86 -19.15
C ALA A 94 -7.65 1.38 -20.56
N ASP A 95 -6.38 1.26 -20.95
CA ASP A 95 -5.85 1.67 -22.25
C ASP A 95 -5.87 3.19 -22.57
N LYS A 96 -6.31 4.05 -21.64
CA LYS A 96 -6.37 5.51 -21.85
C LYS A 96 -5.20 6.25 -21.25
N GLY A 97 -4.84 5.93 -20.00
CA GLY A 97 -3.80 6.66 -19.28
C GLY A 97 -3.52 6.08 -17.88
N PRO A 98 -2.47 6.57 -17.22
CA PRO A 98 -2.06 6.06 -15.92
C PRO A 98 -3.01 6.49 -14.80
N ILE A 99 -3.04 5.71 -13.73
CA ILE A 99 -3.69 6.09 -12.48
C ILE A 99 -2.61 6.31 -11.42
N TYR A 100 -2.52 7.53 -10.91
CA TYR A 100 -1.57 7.90 -9.86
C TYR A 100 -2.25 7.98 -8.50
N LEU A 101 -1.54 7.44 -7.51
CA LEU A 101 -1.94 7.34 -6.12
C LEU A 101 -0.97 8.20 -5.29
N PHE A 102 -1.49 9.23 -4.61
CA PHE A 102 -0.73 10.11 -3.74
C PHE A 102 -0.90 9.67 -2.28
N PHE A 103 0.18 9.17 -1.67
CA PHE A 103 0.14 8.58 -0.34
C PHE A 103 0.40 9.60 0.75
N SER A 104 -0.39 9.53 1.82
CA SER A 104 -0.19 10.29 3.05
C SER A 104 -0.60 9.46 4.25
N ILE A 105 0.21 9.46 5.30
CA ILE A 105 -0.13 8.81 6.58
C ILE A 105 -1.08 9.73 7.35
N ILE A 106 -2.13 9.18 7.94
CA ILE A 106 -3.09 9.94 8.76
C ILE A 106 -2.35 10.66 9.89
N ALA A 107 -2.70 11.93 10.12
CA ALA A 107 -2.10 12.81 11.12
C ALA A 107 -0.57 13.08 11.00
N SER A 108 0.06 12.69 9.89
CA SER A 108 1.50 12.93 9.67
C SER A 108 1.85 14.39 9.32
N GLY A 109 0.91 15.13 8.72
CA GLY A 109 1.14 16.51 8.24
C GLY A 109 1.88 16.61 6.90
N TYR A 110 2.10 15.50 6.20
CA TYR A 110 2.74 15.46 4.88
C TYR A 110 2.17 14.37 3.97
N PHE A 111 2.48 14.46 2.67
CA PHE A 111 2.40 13.34 1.75
C PHE A 111 3.77 12.66 1.67
N CYS A 112 3.83 11.33 1.70
CA CYS A 112 5.07 10.56 1.81
C CYS A 112 5.56 9.96 0.48
N GLY A 113 4.72 9.97 -0.55
CA GLY A 113 5.11 9.47 -1.86
C GLY A 113 3.97 9.36 -2.86
N MET A 114 4.31 8.84 -4.03
CA MET A 114 3.41 8.66 -5.16
C MET A 114 3.73 7.34 -5.86
N ALA A 115 2.70 6.59 -6.21
CA ALA A 115 2.81 5.37 -7.00
C ALA A 115 1.83 5.38 -8.18
N GLU A 116 2.13 4.57 -9.19
CA GLU A 116 1.21 4.23 -10.27
C GLU A 116 0.49 2.92 -9.95
N MET A 117 -0.82 2.86 -10.16
CA MET A 117 -1.62 1.64 -10.07
C MET A 117 -1.46 0.82 -11.35
N LEU A 118 -1.03 -0.44 -11.25
CA LEU A 118 -0.68 -1.29 -12.39
C LEU A 118 -1.71 -2.36 -12.74
N THR A 119 -2.58 -2.72 -11.80
CA THR A 119 -3.56 -3.79 -11.98
C THR A 119 -4.93 -3.39 -11.44
N PRO A 120 -6.02 -4.04 -11.89
CA PRO A 120 -7.28 -4.02 -11.16
C PRO A 120 -7.09 -4.59 -9.74
N VAL A 121 -8.13 -4.47 -8.91
CA VAL A 121 -8.14 -5.10 -7.59
C VAL A 121 -8.37 -6.60 -7.75
N ASP A 122 -7.47 -7.40 -7.20
CA ASP A 122 -7.68 -8.84 -7.00
C ASP A 122 -8.35 -9.09 -5.64
N TYR A 123 -9.67 -9.27 -5.65
CA TYR A 123 -10.47 -9.57 -4.46
C TYR A 123 -10.32 -11.01 -3.93
N THR A 124 -9.70 -11.91 -4.71
CA THR A 124 -9.55 -13.32 -4.33
C THR A 124 -8.34 -13.52 -3.41
N THR A 125 -7.37 -12.62 -3.48
CA THR A 125 -6.16 -12.66 -2.67
C THR A 125 -6.25 -11.67 -1.51
N SER A 126 -5.83 -12.10 -0.33
CA SER A 126 -5.53 -11.23 0.81
C SER A 126 -4.04 -11.30 1.12
N ALA A 127 -3.37 -10.16 1.21
CA ALA A 127 -1.97 -10.16 1.63
C ALA A 127 -1.90 -10.23 3.16
N THR A 128 -1.18 -11.21 3.70
CA THR A 128 -0.94 -11.35 5.15
C THR A 128 0.06 -10.32 5.69
N VAL A 129 0.61 -9.46 4.83
CA VAL A 129 1.64 -8.50 5.20
C VAL A 129 1.06 -7.26 5.90
N TRP A 130 -0.21 -6.92 5.70
CA TRP A 130 -0.79 -5.68 6.23
C TRP A 130 -0.80 -5.63 7.76
N ALA A 131 -0.75 -4.41 8.34
CA ALA A 131 -0.79 -4.22 9.78
C ALA A 131 -2.11 -4.72 10.43
N GLN A 132 -3.19 -4.82 9.65
CA GLN A 132 -4.48 -5.35 10.09
C GLN A 132 -4.97 -6.41 9.10
N ASP A 133 -5.36 -7.59 9.58
CA ASP A 133 -5.80 -8.74 8.77
C ASP A 133 -7.21 -8.61 8.17
N LYS A 134 -7.70 -7.37 8.05
CA LYS A 134 -9.03 -7.06 7.54
C LYS A 134 -9.06 -6.64 6.08
N TRP A 135 -7.91 -6.30 5.50
CA TRP A 135 -7.85 -5.76 4.15
C TRP A 135 -7.83 -6.90 3.13
N LYS A 136 -8.97 -7.05 2.44
CA LYS A 136 -9.13 -7.93 1.28
C LYS A 136 -8.95 -7.12 0.01
N GLY A 137 -8.41 -7.71 -1.04
CA GLY A 137 -8.12 -6.99 -2.28
C GLY A 137 -6.64 -6.62 -2.35
N ILE A 138 -5.96 -7.00 -3.43
CA ILE A 138 -4.59 -6.56 -3.73
C ILE A 138 -4.57 -5.78 -5.03
N ILE A 139 -3.91 -4.64 -5.01
CA ILE A 139 -3.55 -3.83 -6.17
C ILE A 139 -2.03 -3.88 -6.31
N LYS A 140 -1.48 -4.20 -7.50
CA LYS A 140 -0.06 -3.98 -7.76
C LYS A 140 0.19 -2.51 -8.04
N VAL A 141 1.23 -1.96 -7.44
CA VAL A 141 1.60 -0.55 -7.58
C VAL A 141 3.09 -0.42 -7.92
N LYS A 142 3.47 0.65 -8.62
CA LYS A 142 4.87 1.02 -8.84
C LYS A 142 5.14 2.35 -8.17
N TRP A 143 5.92 2.33 -7.10
CA TRP A 143 6.35 3.56 -6.43
C TRP A 143 7.31 4.35 -7.33
N ILE A 144 7.02 5.63 -7.53
CA ILE A 144 7.78 6.54 -8.40
C ILE A 144 8.51 7.58 -7.55
N PHE A 145 7.77 8.28 -6.69
CA PHE A 145 8.36 9.22 -5.74
C PHE A 145 8.21 8.68 -4.31
N VAL A 146 9.31 8.69 -3.58
CA VAL A 146 9.35 8.34 -2.15
C VAL A 146 10.09 9.48 -1.46
N LYS A 147 9.32 10.45 -0.97
CA LYS A 147 9.82 11.68 -0.36
C LYS A 147 8.69 12.37 0.42
N ASP A 148 9.03 13.01 1.52
CA ASP A 148 8.04 13.73 2.32
C ASP A 148 7.83 15.14 1.79
N ILE A 149 6.59 15.53 1.53
CA ILE A 149 6.19 16.87 1.12
C ILE A 149 5.23 17.43 2.18
N PRO A 150 5.66 18.43 2.98
CA PRO A 150 4.83 19.01 4.02
C PRO A 150 3.54 19.65 3.46
N ASN A 151 2.44 19.54 4.21
CA ASN A 151 1.12 19.97 3.77
C ASN A 151 1.03 21.48 3.42
N ASN A 152 1.85 22.34 4.02
CA ASN A 152 1.90 23.76 3.69
C ASN A 152 2.31 24.03 2.23
N HIS A 153 3.06 23.11 1.60
CA HIS A 153 3.41 23.19 0.18
C HIS A 153 2.30 22.71 -0.76
N LEU A 154 1.21 22.15 -0.23
CA LEU A 154 0.11 21.55 -1.00
C LEU A 154 -1.26 22.15 -0.66
N SER A 155 -1.39 22.89 0.44
CA SER A 155 -2.68 23.39 0.96
C SER A 155 -3.39 24.44 0.09
N HIS A 156 -2.69 25.01 -0.90
CA HIS A 156 -3.27 25.90 -1.91
C HIS A 156 -4.05 25.14 -2.98
N ILE A 157 -3.73 23.87 -3.23
CA ILE A 157 -4.43 23.03 -4.20
C ILE A 157 -5.82 22.71 -3.66
N LYS A 158 -6.87 23.27 -4.25
CA LYS A 158 -8.27 23.09 -3.83
C LYS A 158 -8.99 22.08 -4.70
N LEU A 159 -9.88 21.31 -4.09
CA LEU A 159 -10.65 20.27 -4.78
C LEU A 159 -12.13 20.66 -4.87
N VAL A 160 -12.57 21.04 -6.07
CA VAL A 160 -13.97 21.43 -6.34
C VAL A 160 -14.96 20.31 -6.01
N ASN A 161 -14.57 19.06 -6.24
CA ASN A 161 -15.34 17.86 -5.94
C ASN A 161 -15.23 17.41 -4.46
N ASN A 162 -14.65 18.25 -3.60
CA ASN A 162 -14.54 18.04 -2.16
C ASN A 162 -14.74 19.37 -1.42
N GLU A 163 -15.84 20.08 -1.73
CA GLU A 163 -16.24 21.32 -1.05
C GLU A 163 -15.19 22.44 -1.09
N ASN A 164 -14.36 22.49 -2.15
CA ASN A 164 -13.22 23.41 -2.28
C ASN A 164 -12.20 23.32 -1.12
N LYS A 165 -12.20 22.21 -0.37
CA LYS A 165 -11.21 21.96 0.67
C LYS A 165 -9.82 21.76 0.04
N PRO A 166 -8.74 22.09 0.78
CA PRO A 166 -7.39 21.75 0.34
C PRO A 166 -7.25 20.25 0.09
N VAL A 167 -6.38 19.86 -0.86
CA VAL A 167 -6.04 18.44 -1.12
C VAL A 167 -5.56 17.72 0.15
N THR A 168 -4.96 18.44 1.10
CA THR A 168 -4.48 17.89 2.37
C THR A 168 -5.59 17.43 3.33
N TYR A 169 -6.84 17.84 3.08
CA TYR A 169 -8.04 17.43 3.83
C TYR A 169 -8.77 16.23 3.18
N SER A 170 -8.21 15.68 2.11
CA SER A 170 -8.76 14.53 1.41
C SER A 170 -8.86 13.31 2.30
N ARG A 171 -9.97 12.58 2.16
CA ARG A 171 -10.13 11.23 2.72
C ARG A 171 -9.50 10.19 1.80
N ASP A 172 -9.44 8.95 2.30
CA ASP A 172 -8.95 7.83 1.50
C ASP A 172 -9.76 7.68 0.21
N THR A 173 -9.07 7.45 -0.91
CA THR A 173 -9.63 7.34 -2.27
C THR A 173 -10.38 8.58 -2.78
N GLN A 174 -10.07 9.77 -2.27
CA GLN A 174 -10.54 11.02 -2.86
C GLN A 174 -9.97 11.15 -4.27
N GLU A 175 -10.83 11.25 -5.28
CA GLU A 175 -10.43 11.54 -6.65
C GLU A 175 -10.06 13.02 -6.81
N LEU A 176 -8.99 13.30 -7.54
CA LEU A 176 -8.64 14.65 -7.99
C LEU A 176 -8.96 14.77 -9.48
N TYR A 177 -9.59 15.88 -9.85
CA TYR A 177 -9.74 16.24 -11.26
C TYR A 177 -8.37 16.57 -11.89
N PRO A 178 -8.29 16.57 -13.25
CA PRO A 178 -7.01 16.65 -13.95
C PRO A 178 -6.12 17.79 -13.49
N GLU A 179 -6.64 19.02 -13.42
CA GLU A 179 -5.86 20.21 -13.02
C GLU A 179 -5.16 20.05 -11.63
N PRO A 180 -5.89 19.80 -10.51
CA PRO A 180 -5.24 19.50 -9.23
C PRO A 180 -4.30 18.28 -9.27
N GLY A 181 -4.63 17.26 -10.06
CA GLY A 181 -3.81 16.06 -10.20
C GLY A 181 -2.45 16.32 -10.87
N HIS A 182 -2.46 17.07 -11.97
CA HIS A 182 -1.24 17.51 -12.66
C HIS A 182 -0.41 18.47 -11.82
N GLU A 183 -1.07 19.35 -11.04
CA GLU A 183 -0.37 20.20 -10.07
C GLU A 183 0.32 19.36 -8.99
N MET A 184 -0.35 18.33 -8.45
CA MET A 184 0.25 17.38 -7.52
C MET A 184 1.46 16.66 -8.13
N LEU A 185 1.38 16.16 -9.37
CA LEU A 185 2.52 15.55 -10.07
C LEU A 185 3.71 16.53 -10.13
N LYS A 186 3.44 17.80 -10.47
CA LYS A 186 4.47 18.84 -10.52
C LYS A 186 5.09 19.10 -9.15
N LYS A 187 4.30 19.17 -8.08
CA LYS A 187 4.82 19.33 -6.71
C LYS A 187 5.72 18.16 -6.32
N PHE A 188 5.31 16.93 -6.64
CA PHE A 188 6.14 15.75 -6.39
C PHE A 188 7.44 15.75 -7.19
N TYR A 189 7.42 16.21 -8.43
CA TYR A 189 8.62 16.32 -9.25
C TYR A 189 9.57 17.42 -8.75
N ASP A 190 9.07 18.65 -8.55
CA ASP A 190 9.88 19.83 -8.22
C ASP A 190 10.40 19.86 -6.78
N TYR A 191 9.67 19.27 -5.82
CA TYR A 191 10.02 19.39 -4.42
C TYR A 191 11.27 18.56 -4.08
N SER A 192 12.31 19.26 -3.61
CA SER A 192 13.53 18.67 -3.07
C SER A 192 13.35 18.40 -1.58
N SER A 193 12.86 17.20 -1.25
CA SER A 193 12.71 16.80 0.15
C SER A 193 14.04 16.51 0.83
N ARG A 194 14.03 16.61 2.16
CA ARG A 194 15.16 16.26 3.04
C ARG A 194 14.88 15.02 3.88
N SER A 195 13.67 14.47 3.80
CA SER A 195 13.28 13.28 4.55
C SER A 195 12.41 12.36 3.71
N SER A 196 12.42 11.08 4.07
CA SER A 196 11.50 10.10 3.53
C SER A 196 11.35 8.94 4.51
N ILE A 197 10.45 8.01 4.20
CA ILE A 197 10.35 6.75 4.95
C ILE A 197 11.67 5.95 4.95
N PHE A 198 12.58 6.20 3.99
CA PHE A 198 13.87 5.50 3.95
C PHE A 198 14.76 5.81 5.16
N ASP A 199 14.60 6.98 5.79
CA ASP A 199 15.33 7.33 7.03
C ASP A 199 14.96 6.41 8.20
N LYS A 200 13.81 5.73 8.11
CA LYS A 200 13.28 4.82 9.13
C LYS A 200 13.04 3.42 8.58
N PHE A 201 13.60 3.08 7.43
CA PHE A 201 13.30 1.80 6.76
C PHE A 201 13.73 0.60 7.62
N GLU A 202 14.92 0.65 8.21
CA GLU A 202 15.43 -0.40 9.11
C GLU A 202 14.53 -0.63 10.32
N PHE A 203 13.94 0.45 10.87
CA PHE A 203 12.98 0.35 11.97
C PHE A 203 11.73 -0.44 11.55
N TYR A 204 11.16 -0.12 10.38
CA TYR A 204 9.97 -0.83 9.88
C TYR A 204 10.29 -2.28 9.48
N GLU A 205 11.49 -2.54 8.97
CA GLU A 205 11.95 -3.89 8.64
C GLU A 205 12.01 -4.78 9.88
N LYS A 206 12.64 -4.31 10.97
CA LYS A 206 12.71 -5.04 12.25
C LYS A 206 11.32 -5.32 12.80
N ARG A 207 10.46 -4.31 12.79
CA ARG A 207 9.08 -4.43 13.28
C ARG A 207 8.25 -5.42 12.46
N GLU A 208 8.44 -5.48 11.14
CA GLU A 208 7.81 -6.49 10.29
C GLU A 208 8.28 -7.92 10.66
N ILE A 209 9.59 -8.11 10.87
CA ILE A 209 10.15 -9.41 11.26
C ILE A 209 9.58 -9.87 12.60
N GLU A 210 9.52 -8.98 13.59
CA GLU A 210 8.94 -9.25 14.92
C GLU A 210 7.47 -9.65 14.81
N MET A 211 6.66 -8.85 14.10
CA MET A 211 5.24 -9.15 13.90
C MET A 211 5.00 -10.51 13.21
N ARG A 212 5.87 -10.88 12.26
CA ARG A 212 5.80 -12.19 11.59
C ARG A 212 6.13 -13.33 12.54
N LYS A 213 7.16 -13.18 13.39
CA LYS A 213 7.52 -14.18 14.40
C LYS A 213 6.37 -14.37 15.39
N ASP A 214 5.76 -13.28 15.85
CA ASP A 214 4.63 -13.33 16.79
C ASP A 214 3.42 -14.04 16.17
N ARG A 215 3.09 -13.75 14.89
CA ARG A 215 2.04 -14.48 14.17
C ARG A 215 2.33 -15.98 14.05
N ILE A 216 3.57 -16.34 13.70
CA ILE A 216 3.97 -17.76 13.61
C ILE A 216 3.88 -18.43 14.98
N ALA A 217 4.27 -17.74 16.06
CA ALA A 217 4.18 -18.27 17.41
C ALA A 217 2.73 -18.50 17.85
N LEU A 218 1.80 -17.59 17.49
CA LEU A 218 0.37 -17.74 17.75
C LEU A 218 -0.28 -18.90 16.98
N LEU A 219 0.28 -19.28 15.83
CA LEU A 219 -0.21 -20.42 15.03
C LEU A 219 0.32 -21.78 15.52
N ARG A 220 1.30 -21.82 16.44
CA ARG A 220 1.77 -23.08 17.02
C ARG A 220 0.73 -23.58 18.02
N PRO A 221 0.28 -24.84 17.94
CA PRO A 221 -0.64 -25.39 18.93
C PRO A 221 0.02 -25.36 20.31
N ALA A 222 -0.71 -24.90 21.33
CA ALA A 222 -0.32 -25.13 22.71
C ALA A 222 -0.26 -26.66 22.91
N ASN A 223 0.92 -27.20 23.24
CA ASN A 223 1.05 -28.64 23.51
C ASN A 223 0.04 -29.05 24.59
N PRO A 224 -0.84 -30.04 24.34
CA PRO A 224 -1.64 -30.65 25.39
C PRO A 224 -0.72 -31.57 26.20
N GLY A 225 -0.05 -31.00 27.20
CA GLY A 225 0.57 -31.77 28.25
C GLY A 225 -0.52 -32.32 29.17
N VAL A 226 -1.06 -33.49 28.83
CA VAL A 226 -1.75 -34.37 29.79
C VAL A 226 -0.99 -35.68 29.78
N GLU A 227 -0.10 -35.84 30.76
CA GLU A 227 0.43 -37.15 31.14
C GLU A 227 -0.73 -38.02 31.59
N ILE A 228 -1.06 -39.05 30.81
CA ILE A 228 -1.88 -40.15 31.29
C ILE A 228 -0.93 -41.09 32.01
N THR A 229 -0.78 -40.89 33.32
CA THR A 229 -0.19 -41.93 34.19
C THR A 229 -1.21 -43.06 34.30
N ASN A 230 -0.98 -44.15 33.57
CA ASN A 230 -1.66 -45.42 33.81
C ASN A 230 -0.91 -46.18 34.92
N TYR A 231 -1.49 -46.22 36.11
CA TYR A 231 -1.32 -47.29 37.09
C TYR A 231 -2.68 -47.63 37.70
#